data_AF-A0A9E2EXU3-F1
#
_entry.id   AF-A0A9E2EXU3-F1
#
_cell.length_a   1.000
_cell.length_b   1.000
_cell.length_c   1.000
_cell.angle_alpha   90.00
_cell.angle_beta   90.00
_cell.angle_gamma   90.00
#
_symmetry.space_group_name_H-M   'P 1'
#
loop_
_entity.id
_entity.type
_entity.pdbx_description
1 polymer ?
#
loop_
_entity_poly.entity_id
_entity_poly.type
_entity_poly.pdbx_seq_one_letter_code
_entity_poly.pdbx_strand_id
1 'polypeptide(L)'
;MSDCLIEIGTEELPPRALQSLAQNFASLVTQSLADQNLGPGSVEVFATPRRLAMLLRDTPLQQAEQLLEKRGPALDAAFDADGNPSRAALGFAASCGVDIDKLERRQTEKGSWLYFCDKQAGRSLHQLLPELLAAALASLPIPKRMRWGERSDVFVRPVKWLVLMVDSEVVEAEIFGLRSGNRSFGHRFHAPAALEIRSASEYEETLLSRGWVIASFEQRRDRVRNLVEQAATRLGGTAKIDDALLDEVTALVEYPVPVCGEFDPGFLELPVEVLVSTMQENQKYFALFDGEGELLPHFIAISNIDSRKPEEVVRGNERVIRPRFADAGFFFAQDRKQGLDLMRIRLDSVVFQDKLGSLGDKSNRI
;
A
#
# COMPACT_ATOMS: atom_id res chain seq x y z
N MET A 1 7.38 14.72 -21.49
CA MET A 1 7.44 13.99 -20.22
C MET A 1 6.75 14.86 -19.19
N SER A 2 6.01 14.25 -18.28
CA SER A 2 5.18 14.93 -17.28
C SER A 2 5.16 14.15 -15.97
N ASP A 3 4.81 14.83 -14.88
CA ASP A 3 4.66 14.20 -13.58
C ASP A 3 3.21 13.78 -13.37
N CYS A 4 2.97 12.52 -13.00
CA CYS A 4 1.64 11.98 -12.76
C CYS A 4 1.44 11.61 -11.29
N LEU A 5 0.43 12.19 -10.67
CA LEU A 5 0.04 11.92 -9.28
C LEU A 5 -1.20 11.04 -9.25
N ILE A 6 -1.11 9.97 -8.45
CA ILE A 6 -2.23 9.09 -8.12
C ILE A 6 -2.35 9.03 -6.60
N GLU A 7 -3.52 9.35 -6.04
CA GLU A 7 -3.83 9.14 -4.61
C GLU A 7 -5.19 8.46 -4.45
N ILE A 8 -5.20 7.39 -3.66
CA ILE A 8 -6.40 6.72 -3.17
C ILE A 8 -6.51 7.02 -1.67
N GLY A 9 -7.43 7.91 -1.32
CA GLY A 9 -7.74 8.24 0.06
C GLY A 9 -8.75 7.29 0.68
N THR A 10 -8.51 6.83 1.91
CA THR A 10 -9.33 5.80 2.57
C THR A 10 -9.60 6.13 4.03
N GLU A 11 -10.50 5.37 4.65
CA GLU A 11 -10.42 5.17 6.12
C GLU A 11 -9.16 4.38 6.51
N GLU A 12 -8.91 4.25 7.81
CA GLU A 12 -7.66 3.67 8.35
C GLU A 12 -7.34 2.26 7.84
N LEU A 13 -6.27 2.18 7.06
CA LEU A 13 -5.68 0.98 6.49
C LEU A 13 -5.05 0.12 7.59
N PRO A 14 -5.06 -1.22 7.44
CA PRO A 14 -4.41 -2.10 8.41
C PRO A 14 -2.89 -1.83 8.44
N PRO A 15 -2.30 -1.49 9.60
CA PRO A 15 -0.91 -1.01 9.67
C PRO A 15 0.09 -2.06 9.18
N ARG A 16 -0.11 -3.33 9.56
CA ARG A 16 0.74 -4.46 9.15
C ARG A 16 0.73 -4.75 7.64
N ALA A 17 -0.28 -4.28 6.91
CA ALA A 17 -0.41 -4.49 5.47
C ALA A 17 -0.11 -3.23 4.66
N LEU A 18 0.09 -2.07 5.30
CA LEU A 18 0.14 -0.77 4.61
C LEU A 18 1.27 -0.71 3.58
N GLN A 19 2.50 -1.04 3.99
CA GLN A 19 3.68 -0.93 3.14
C GLN A 19 3.63 -1.91 1.97
N SER A 20 3.25 -3.17 2.22
CA SER A 20 3.12 -4.18 1.17
C SER A 20 1.98 -3.87 0.20
N LEU A 21 0.86 -3.31 0.67
CA LEU A 21 -0.21 -2.81 -0.19
C LEU A 21 0.27 -1.67 -1.08
N ALA A 22 1.00 -0.69 -0.54
CA ALA A 22 1.54 0.43 -1.29
C ALA A 22 2.53 -0.01 -2.38
N GLN A 23 3.46 -0.90 -2.04
CA GLN A 23 4.44 -1.44 -2.97
C GLN A 23 3.78 -2.28 -4.07
N ASN A 24 2.86 -3.17 -3.73
CA ASN A 24 2.12 -3.96 -4.73
C ASN A 24 1.30 -3.05 -5.66
N PHE A 25 0.68 -2.01 -5.10
CA PHE A 25 -0.08 -1.04 -5.90
C PHE A 25 0.81 -0.31 -6.89
N ALA A 26 1.95 0.22 -6.43
CA ALA A 26 2.93 0.87 -7.28
C ALA A 26 3.42 -0.07 -8.39
N SER A 27 3.84 -1.30 -8.05
CA SER A 27 4.31 -2.29 -9.01
C SER A 27 3.28 -2.65 -10.07
N LEU A 28 2.00 -2.80 -9.70
CA LEU A 28 0.94 -3.10 -10.65
C LEU A 28 0.70 -1.94 -11.63
N VAL A 29 0.68 -0.71 -11.13
CA VAL A 29 0.50 0.49 -11.98
C VAL A 29 1.69 0.68 -12.91
N THR A 30 2.92 0.55 -12.40
CA THR A 30 4.14 0.75 -13.20
C THR A 30 4.30 -0.33 -14.25
N GLN A 31 4.01 -1.59 -13.91
CA GLN A 31 3.98 -2.68 -14.89
C GLN A 31 2.94 -2.43 -15.98
N SER A 32 1.72 -2.02 -15.59
CA SER A 32 0.64 -1.72 -16.54
C SER A 32 1.00 -0.57 -17.50
N LEU A 33 1.70 0.46 -17.01
CA LEU A 33 2.21 1.54 -17.84
C LEU A 33 3.36 1.08 -18.75
N ALA A 34 4.28 0.26 -18.24
CA ALA A 34 5.38 -0.29 -19.01
C ALA A 34 4.88 -1.16 -20.17
N ASP A 35 3.86 -1.98 -19.94
CA ASP A 35 3.21 -2.81 -20.98
C ASP A 35 2.58 -1.95 -22.10
N GLN A 36 2.23 -0.70 -21.79
CA GLN A 36 1.76 0.29 -22.76
C GLN A 36 2.88 1.15 -23.38
N ASN A 37 4.15 0.88 -23.06
CA ASN A 37 5.32 1.70 -23.41
C ASN A 37 5.24 3.14 -22.85
N LEU A 38 4.63 3.30 -21.68
CA LEU A 38 4.45 4.56 -20.94
C LEU A 38 5.15 4.52 -19.58
N GLY A 39 6.22 3.72 -19.44
CA GLY A 39 6.96 3.58 -18.19
C GLY A 39 7.51 4.93 -17.71
N PRO A 40 7.34 5.29 -16.42
CA PRO A 40 7.91 6.51 -15.85
C PRO A 40 9.42 6.39 -15.65
N GLY A 41 10.11 7.53 -15.57
CA GLY A 41 11.54 7.57 -15.28
C GLY A 41 11.86 7.19 -13.82
N SER A 42 11.02 7.64 -12.88
CA SER A 42 11.11 7.23 -11.47
C SER A 42 9.75 7.24 -10.80
N VAL A 43 9.65 6.55 -9.66
CA VAL A 43 8.41 6.38 -8.91
C VAL A 43 8.65 6.61 -7.44
N GLU A 44 7.97 7.61 -6.89
CA GLU A 44 7.94 7.89 -5.46
C GLU A 44 6.64 7.31 -4.90
N VAL A 45 6.75 6.41 -3.91
CA VAL A 45 5.59 5.75 -3.30
C VAL A 45 5.32 6.36 -1.93
N PHE A 46 4.07 6.74 -1.70
CA PHE A 46 3.61 7.33 -0.44
C PHE A 46 2.52 6.46 0.18
N ALA A 47 2.61 6.27 1.49
CA ALA A 47 1.65 5.45 2.21
C ALA A 47 1.47 6.00 3.61
N THR A 48 0.23 6.18 4.03
CA THR A 48 -0.13 6.62 5.37
C THR A 48 -1.35 5.83 5.85
N PRO A 49 -1.75 5.89 7.14
CA PRO A 49 -2.95 5.21 7.61
C PRO A 49 -4.19 5.46 6.73
N ARG A 50 -4.29 6.60 6.05
CA ARG A 50 -5.48 6.98 5.29
C ARG A 50 -5.25 7.18 3.79
N ARG A 51 -4.09 6.77 3.24
CA ARG A 51 -3.85 6.90 1.80
C ARG A 51 -2.82 5.92 1.26
N LEU A 52 -3.01 5.55 0.01
CA LEU A 52 -1.99 5.00 -0.88
C LEU A 52 -1.80 6.00 -2.02
N ALA A 53 -0.57 6.44 -2.29
CA ALA A 53 -0.29 7.35 -3.38
C ALA A 53 1.04 7.06 -4.05
N MET A 54 1.20 7.54 -5.26
CA MET A 54 2.46 7.54 -5.97
C MET A 54 2.59 8.76 -6.86
N LEU A 55 3.82 9.23 -7.01
CA LEU A 55 4.20 10.25 -7.97
C LEU A 55 5.13 9.61 -9.00
N LEU A 56 4.67 9.57 -10.24
CA LEU A 56 5.36 9.01 -11.38
C LEU A 56 6.06 10.16 -12.11
N ARG A 57 7.39 10.21 -12.05
CA ARG A 57 8.19 11.26 -12.69
C ARG A 57 8.52 10.91 -14.12
N ASP A 58 8.67 11.93 -14.95
CA ASP A 58 9.13 11.81 -16.32
C ASP A 58 8.29 10.81 -17.15
N THR A 59 6.97 10.82 -16.95
CA THR A 59 6.05 9.89 -17.61
C THR A 59 5.78 10.36 -19.04
N PRO A 60 5.87 9.49 -20.07
CA PRO A 60 5.45 9.83 -21.42
C PRO A 60 3.95 10.14 -21.49
N LEU A 61 3.58 11.20 -22.21
CA LEU A 61 2.18 11.62 -22.35
C LEU A 61 1.41 10.87 -23.45
N GLN A 62 2.13 10.25 -24.37
CA GLN A 62 1.57 9.62 -25.55
C GLN A 62 2.25 8.28 -25.78
N GLN A 63 1.46 7.25 -26.03
CA GLN A 63 1.98 5.98 -26.50
C GLN A 63 2.58 6.15 -27.89
N ALA A 64 3.67 5.43 -28.19
CA ALA A 64 4.21 5.40 -29.53
C ALA A 64 3.19 4.85 -30.54
N GLU A 65 3.25 5.31 -31.78
CA GLU A 65 2.43 4.74 -32.86
C GLU A 65 2.70 3.24 -32.98
N GLN A 66 1.63 2.47 -33.10
CA GLN A 66 1.72 1.02 -33.28
C GLN A 66 1.49 0.67 -34.75
N LEU A 67 2.41 -0.14 -35.30
CA LEU A 67 2.23 -0.76 -36.60
C LEU A 67 1.37 -2.01 -36.42
N LEU A 68 0.09 -1.92 -36.81
CA LEU A 68 -0.78 -3.07 -36.87
C LEU A 68 -0.54 -3.78 -38.20
N GLU A 69 0.12 -4.93 -38.13
CA GLU A 69 0.35 -5.80 -39.27
C GLU A 69 -0.53 -7.06 -39.17
N LYS A 70 -1.40 -7.26 -40.16
CA LYS A 70 -2.17 -8.50 -40.31
C LYS A 70 -1.78 -9.18 -41.61
N ARG A 71 -1.42 -10.46 -41.52
CA ARG A 71 -1.13 -11.28 -42.70
C ARG A 71 -2.42 -11.88 -43.26
N GLY A 72 -2.68 -11.62 -44.53
CA GLY A 72 -3.78 -12.17 -45.31
C GLY A 72 -3.40 -13.45 -46.07
N PRO A 73 -4.23 -13.86 -47.05
CA PRO A 73 -3.96 -15.04 -47.86
C PRO A 73 -2.69 -14.91 -48.72
N ALA A 74 -2.12 -16.04 -49.13
CA ALA A 74 -1.01 -16.09 -50.08
C ALA A 74 -1.43 -15.47 -51.43
N LEU A 75 -0.52 -14.82 -52.15
CA LEU A 75 -0.85 -14.13 -53.42
C LEU A 75 -1.48 -15.08 -54.44
N ASP A 76 -0.99 -16.31 -54.53
CA ASP A 76 -1.50 -17.35 -55.44
C ASP A 76 -2.94 -17.78 -55.12
N ALA A 77 -3.39 -17.56 -53.88
CA ALA A 77 -4.77 -17.81 -53.45
C ALA A 77 -5.60 -16.52 -53.33
N ALA A 78 -4.95 -15.36 -53.45
CA ALA A 78 -5.56 -14.04 -53.32
C ALA A 78 -6.08 -13.50 -54.65
N PHE A 79 -5.52 -13.96 -55.79
CA PHE A 79 -5.92 -13.56 -57.13
C PHE A 79 -6.14 -14.79 -58.00
N ASP A 80 -7.14 -14.74 -58.88
CA ASP A 80 -7.35 -15.77 -59.89
C ASP A 80 -6.43 -15.58 -61.11
N ALA A 81 -6.53 -16.50 -62.09
CA ALA A 81 -5.70 -16.48 -63.30
C ALA A 81 -5.91 -15.23 -64.17
N ASP A 82 -7.04 -14.54 -64.04
CA ASP A 82 -7.38 -13.31 -64.76
C ASP A 82 -6.97 -12.04 -63.96
N GLY A 83 -6.37 -12.23 -62.79
CA GLY A 83 -5.91 -11.14 -61.92
C GLY A 83 -7.02 -10.55 -61.03
N ASN A 84 -8.20 -11.16 -60.97
CA ASN A 84 -9.29 -10.67 -60.13
C ASN A 84 -9.12 -11.14 -58.66
N PRO A 85 -9.50 -10.30 -57.69
CA PRO A 85 -9.49 -10.66 -56.28
C PRO A 85 -10.34 -11.89 -55.95
N SER A 86 -9.76 -12.85 -55.23
CA SER A 86 -10.51 -13.99 -54.70
C SER A 86 -11.43 -13.56 -53.56
N ARG A 87 -12.46 -14.37 -53.27
CA ARG A 87 -13.36 -14.13 -52.11
C ARG A 87 -12.61 -14.04 -50.79
N ALA A 88 -11.51 -14.78 -50.63
CA ALA A 88 -10.68 -14.74 -49.44
C ALA A 88 -9.94 -13.41 -49.31
N ALA A 89 -9.43 -12.87 -50.42
CA ALA A 89 -8.77 -11.56 -50.42
C ALA A 89 -9.74 -10.41 -50.16
N LEU A 90 -10.93 -10.44 -50.78
CA LEU A 90 -11.99 -9.45 -50.52
C LEU A 90 -12.51 -9.52 -49.08
N GLY A 91 -12.71 -10.74 -48.54
CA GLY A 91 -13.11 -10.93 -47.15
C GLY A 91 -12.04 -10.44 -46.16
N PHE A 92 -10.76 -10.66 -46.46
CA PHE A 92 -9.66 -10.15 -45.65
C PHE A 92 -9.58 -8.62 -45.67
N ALA A 93 -9.68 -8.00 -46.86
CA ALA A 93 -9.71 -6.55 -47.01
C ALA A 93 -10.88 -5.92 -46.22
N ALA A 94 -12.09 -6.48 -46.38
CA ALA A 94 -13.27 -6.07 -45.61
C ALA A 94 -13.10 -6.24 -44.09
N SER A 95 -12.45 -7.31 -43.63
CA SER A 95 -12.16 -7.52 -42.20
C SER A 95 -11.18 -6.51 -41.61
N CYS A 96 -10.37 -5.87 -42.48
CA CYS A 96 -9.45 -4.80 -42.14
C CYS A 96 -10.04 -3.40 -42.41
N GLY A 97 -11.27 -3.31 -42.94
CA GLY A 97 -11.94 -2.03 -43.22
C GLY A 97 -11.33 -1.24 -44.38
N VAL A 98 -10.58 -1.88 -45.28
CA VAL A 98 -9.93 -1.23 -46.42
C VAL A 98 -10.23 -1.96 -47.72
N ASP A 99 -10.07 -1.27 -48.85
CA ASP A 99 -10.14 -1.90 -50.17
C ASP A 99 -8.88 -2.73 -50.46
N ILE A 100 -8.99 -3.72 -51.35
CA ILE A 100 -7.90 -4.68 -51.62
C ILE A 100 -6.62 -4.02 -52.17
N ASP A 101 -6.77 -2.91 -52.88
CA ASP A 101 -5.72 -2.06 -53.44
C ASP A 101 -4.94 -1.28 -52.37
N LYS A 102 -5.42 -1.24 -51.13
CA LYS A 102 -4.70 -0.71 -49.97
C LYS A 102 -3.85 -1.76 -49.24
N LEU A 103 -3.93 -3.03 -49.64
CA LEU A 103 -3.13 -4.10 -49.05
C LEU A 103 -1.75 -4.18 -49.71
N GLU A 104 -0.73 -4.33 -48.88
CA GLU A 104 0.65 -4.54 -49.35
C GLU A 104 0.86 -5.98 -49.79
N ARG A 105 1.66 -6.18 -50.84
CA ARG A 105 2.12 -7.50 -51.28
C ARG A 105 3.55 -7.68 -50.80
N ARG A 106 3.82 -8.67 -49.96
CA ARG A 106 5.18 -8.94 -49.44
C ARG A 106 5.61 -10.36 -49.77
N GLN A 107 6.83 -10.47 -50.28
CA GLN A 107 7.51 -11.73 -50.51
C GLN A 107 8.43 -12.01 -49.32
N THR A 108 8.30 -13.20 -48.73
CA THR A 108 9.20 -13.69 -47.68
C THR A 108 9.79 -15.03 -48.12
N GLU A 109 10.76 -15.55 -47.37
CA GLU A 109 11.41 -16.84 -47.68
C GLU A 109 10.44 -18.02 -47.80
N LYS A 110 9.23 -17.89 -47.24
CA LYS A 110 8.21 -18.95 -47.22
C LYS A 110 7.13 -18.79 -48.31
N GLY A 111 7.20 -17.77 -49.19
CA GLY A 111 6.17 -17.47 -50.19
C GLY A 111 5.84 -15.97 -50.36
N SER A 112 4.70 -15.64 -50.97
CA SER A 112 4.21 -14.26 -51.11
C SER A 112 2.79 -14.12 -50.55
N TRP A 113 2.50 -13.06 -49.80
CA TRP A 113 1.18 -12.85 -49.16
C TRP A 113 0.71 -11.40 -49.28
N LEU A 114 -0.59 -11.22 -49.08
CA LEU A 114 -1.18 -9.93 -48.76
C LEU A 114 -0.96 -9.56 -47.30
N TYR A 115 -0.70 -8.30 -47.04
CA TYR A 115 -0.53 -7.72 -45.71
C TYR A 115 -1.37 -6.46 -45.59
N PHE A 116 -2.11 -6.36 -44.49
CA PHE A 116 -2.68 -5.11 -44.04
C PHE A 116 -1.70 -4.47 -43.06
N CYS A 117 -1.22 -3.28 -43.40
CA CYS A 117 -0.35 -2.49 -42.54
C CYS A 117 -1.05 -1.18 -42.25
N ASP A 118 -1.34 -0.93 -40.98
CA ASP A 118 -1.95 0.31 -40.54
C ASP A 118 -1.15 0.92 -39.39
N LYS A 119 -1.13 2.25 -39.35
CA LYS A 119 -0.50 2.99 -38.25
C LYS A 119 -1.59 3.44 -37.31
N GLN A 120 -1.71 2.74 -36.19
CA GLN A 120 -2.61 3.17 -35.13
C GLN A 120 -1.92 4.26 -34.31
N ALA A 121 -2.56 5.43 -34.26
CA ALA A 121 -2.16 6.49 -33.36
C ALA A 121 -2.18 5.95 -31.93
N GLY A 122 -1.09 6.14 -31.18
CA GLY A 122 -1.03 5.74 -29.79
C GLY A 122 -2.09 6.49 -28.96
N ARG A 123 -2.53 5.89 -27.86
CA ARG A 123 -3.44 6.56 -26.91
C ARG A 123 -2.66 7.53 -26.01
N SER A 124 -3.32 8.58 -25.54
CA SER A 124 -2.73 9.48 -24.55
C SER A 124 -2.74 8.87 -23.16
N LEU A 125 -1.82 9.30 -22.29
CA LEU A 125 -1.78 8.91 -20.88
C LEU A 125 -3.12 9.19 -20.18
N HIS A 126 -3.73 10.34 -20.47
CA HIS A 126 -5.04 10.74 -19.93
C HIS A 126 -6.15 9.73 -20.24
N GLN A 127 -6.12 9.12 -21.43
CA GLN A 127 -7.12 8.13 -21.83
C GLN A 127 -6.85 6.73 -21.29
N LEU A 128 -5.58 6.40 -20.99
CA LEU A 128 -5.18 5.06 -20.54
C LEU A 128 -5.21 4.93 -19.02
N LEU A 129 -4.79 5.99 -18.32
CA LEU A 129 -4.59 5.97 -16.87
C LEU A 129 -5.83 5.51 -16.08
N PRO A 130 -7.08 5.93 -16.40
CA PRO A 130 -8.26 5.46 -15.68
C PRO A 130 -8.46 3.94 -15.77
N GLU A 131 -8.31 3.36 -16.97
CA GLU A 131 -8.47 1.93 -17.22
C GLU A 131 -7.38 1.11 -16.52
N LEU A 132 -6.12 1.54 -16.63
CA LEU A 132 -4.98 0.87 -16.01
C LEU A 132 -5.07 0.92 -14.48
N LEU A 133 -5.47 2.07 -13.93
CA LEU A 133 -5.63 2.24 -12.49
C LEU A 133 -6.76 1.35 -11.94
N ALA A 134 -7.90 1.30 -12.62
CA ALA A 134 -9.01 0.43 -12.22
C ALA A 134 -8.60 -1.06 -12.24
N ALA A 135 -7.87 -1.49 -13.26
CA ALA A 135 -7.36 -2.85 -13.37
C ALA A 135 -6.34 -3.19 -12.26
N ALA A 136 -5.40 -2.29 -11.98
CA ALA A 136 -4.42 -2.45 -10.90
C ALA A 136 -5.10 -2.56 -9.51
N LEU A 137 -6.09 -1.71 -9.24
CA LEU A 137 -6.83 -1.75 -7.99
C LEU A 137 -7.65 -3.04 -7.83
N ALA A 138 -8.21 -3.56 -8.93
CA ALA A 138 -8.96 -4.81 -8.92
C ALA A 138 -8.06 -6.04 -8.66
N SER A 139 -6.81 -6.02 -9.13
CA SER A 139 -5.84 -7.12 -9.01
C SER A 139 -5.01 -7.11 -7.72
N LEU A 140 -5.13 -6.07 -6.89
CA LEU A 140 -4.39 -5.98 -5.63
C LEU A 140 -4.60 -7.21 -4.71
N PRO A 141 -3.50 -7.79 -4.17
CA PRO A 141 -3.57 -8.93 -3.26
C PRO A 141 -4.02 -8.47 -1.86
N ILE A 142 -5.34 -8.32 -1.70
CA ILE A 142 -5.96 -7.88 -0.45
C ILE A 142 -6.47 -9.11 0.30
N PRO A 143 -5.92 -9.44 1.49
CA PRO A 143 -6.27 -10.66 2.23
C PRO A 143 -7.73 -10.67 2.69
N LYS A 144 -8.29 -9.49 2.99
CA LYS A 144 -9.70 -9.33 3.37
C LYS A 144 -10.28 -8.08 2.73
N ARG A 145 -11.06 -8.28 1.68
CA ARG A 145 -11.80 -7.22 1.00
C ARG A 145 -13.08 -6.90 1.77
N MET A 146 -13.45 -5.62 1.80
CA MET A 146 -14.66 -5.11 2.44
C MET A 146 -15.54 -4.45 1.39
N ARG A 147 -16.86 -4.63 1.54
CA ARG A 147 -17.89 -3.89 0.83
C ARG A 147 -18.49 -2.86 1.79
N TRP A 148 -18.90 -1.69 1.30
CA TRP A 148 -19.48 -0.64 2.14
C TRP A 148 -20.71 0.00 1.52
N GLY A 149 -21.67 0.35 2.38
CA GLY A 149 -22.97 0.86 1.96
C GLY A 149 -23.70 -0.12 1.05
N GLU A 150 -24.39 0.40 0.04
CA GLU A 150 -25.12 -0.38 -0.96
C GLU A 150 -24.29 -0.67 -2.23
N ARG A 151 -23.02 -0.22 -2.28
CA ARG A 151 -22.15 -0.37 -3.45
C ARG A 151 -21.62 -1.79 -3.58
N SER A 152 -21.36 -2.23 -4.80
CA SER A 152 -20.70 -3.52 -5.10
C SER A 152 -19.17 -3.45 -5.05
N ASP A 153 -18.62 -2.24 -4.99
CA ASP A 153 -17.18 -1.98 -4.89
C ASP A 153 -16.56 -2.68 -3.67
N VAL A 154 -15.36 -3.24 -3.86
CA VAL A 154 -14.61 -3.90 -2.81
C VAL A 154 -13.18 -3.41 -2.75
N PHE A 155 -12.72 -3.08 -1.54
CA PHE A 155 -11.37 -2.64 -1.26
C PHE A 155 -10.99 -2.98 0.18
N VAL A 156 -9.74 -2.76 0.60
CA VAL A 156 -9.30 -3.05 1.98
C VAL A 156 -10.06 -2.21 3.01
N ARG A 157 -10.41 -0.98 2.66
CA ARG A 157 -11.19 -0.03 3.46
C ARG A 157 -12.04 0.86 2.54
N PRO A 158 -13.11 1.51 3.06
CA PRO A 158 -13.88 2.45 2.26
C PRO A 158 -13.01 3.58 1.71
N VAL A 159 -13.08 3.76 0.38
CA VAL A 159 -12.39 4.84 -0.34
C VAL A 159 -13.22 6.13 -0.19
N LYS A 160 -12.53 7.26 -0.03
CA LYS A 160 -13.11 8.55 0.34
C LYS A 160 -12.84 9.66 -0.66
N TRP A 161 -11.67 9.68 -1.27
CA TRP A 161 -11.31 10.61 -2.33
C TRP A 161 -10.33 9.97 -3.31
N LEU A 162 -10.26 10.55 -4.50
CA LEU A 162 -9.39 10.12 -5.59
C LEU A 162 -8.70 11.37 -6.15
N VAL A 163 -7.39 11.43 -6.07
CA VAL A 163 -6.59 12.42 -6.81
C VAL A 163 -5.95 11.73 -7.99
N LEU A 164 -6.16 12.28 -9.19
CA LEU A 164 -5.56 11.79 -10.41
C LEU A 164 -5.19 12.99 -11.27
N MET A 165 -3.89 13.26 -11.38
CA MET A 165 -3.40 14.47 -12.04
C MET A 165 -2.19 14.17 -12.92
N VAL A 166 -2.08 14.88 -14.03
CA VAL A 166 -0.88 14.95 -14.86
C VAL A 166 -0.46 16.42 -14.92
N ASP A 167 0.74 16.70 -14.42
CA ASP A 167 1.20 18.05 -14.10
C ASP A 167 0.15 18.81 -13.28
N SER A 168 -0.48 19.84 -13.84
CA SER A 168 -1.54 20.62 -13.17
C SER A 168 -2.97 20.26 -13.62
N GLU A 169 -3.12 19.28 -14.52
CA GLU A 169 -4.41 18.91 -15.10
C GLU A 169 -5.00 17.69 -14.39
N VAL A 170 -6.30 17.72 -14.15
CA VAL A 170 -7.03 16.56 -13.60
C VAL A 170 -7.34 15.59 -14.72
N VAL A 171 -6.98 14.32 -14.54
CA VAL A 171 -7.38 13.24 -15.44
C VAL A 171 -8.76 12.75 -15.04
N GLU A 172 -9.75 12.87 -15.92
CA GLU A 172 -11.11 12.40 -15.64
C GLU A 172 -11.17 10.88 -15.48
N ALA A 173 -11.59 10.43 -14.30
CA ALA A 173 -11.78 9.03 -13.98
C ALA A 173 -12.92 8.88 -12.98
N GLU A 174 -13.62 7.74 -13.04
CA GLU A 174 -14.56 7.33 -12.01
C GLU A 174 -14.16 5.95 -11.48
N ILE A 175 -13.73 5.89 -10.22
CA ILE A 175 -13.27 4.65 -9.58
C ILE A 175 -13.91 4.56 -8.20
N PHE A 176 -14.41 3.38 -7.83
CA PHE A 176 -15.17 3.15 -6.59
C PHE A 176 -16.36 4.11 -6.41
N GLY A 177 -16.96 4.57 -7.53
CA GLY A 177 -18.03 5.57 -7.56
C GLY A 177 -17.59 6.95 -7.03
N LEU A 178 -16.32 7.30 -7.22
CA LEU A 178 -15.73 8.61 -6.93
C LEU A 178 -15.13 9.18 -8.22
N ARG A 179 -15.42 10.45 -8.50
CA ARG A 179 -14.75 11.19 -9.56
C ARG A 179 -13.38 11.65 -9.08
N SER A 180 -12.38 11.54 -9.94
CA SER A 180 -11.06 12.12 -9.71
C SER A 180 -11.12 13.64 -9.60
N GLY A 181 -10.16 14.20 -8.89
CA GLY A 181 -9.97 15.64 -8.77
C GLY A 181 -8.53 15.98 -8.37
N ASN A 182 -8.33 17.22 -7.93
CA ASN A 182 -7.06 17.72 -7.41
C ASN A 182 -7.09 18.00 -5.89
N ARG A 183 -8.10 17.47 -5.18
CA ARG A 183 -8.31 17.72 -3.75
C ARG A 183 -7.90 16.52 -2.93
N SER A 184 -6.85 16.70 -2.14
CA SER A 184 -6.43 15.77 -1.08
C SER A 184 -6.93 16.26 0.29
N PHE A 185 -6.60 15.52 1.35
CA PHE A 185 -6.95 15.86 2.72
C PHE A 185 -5.73 15.74 3.63
N GLY A 186 -5.54 16.75 4.48
CA GLY A 186 -4.51 16.74 5.52
C GLY A 186 -4.91 15.87 6.71
N HIS A 187 -4.16 16.00 7.80
CA HIS A 187 -4.37 15.31 9.05
C HIS A 187 -5.75 15.63 9.64
N ARG A 188 -6.46 14.60 10.08
CA ARG A 188 -7.88 14.68 10.49
C ARG A 188 -8.16 15.72 11.58
N PHE A 189 -7.20 15.99 12.45
CA PHE A 189 -7.35 16.94 13.55
C PHE A 189 -6.60 18.26 13.33
N HIS A 190 -5.46 18.25 12.64
CA HIS A 190 -4.62 19.45 12.46
C HIS A 190 -5.00 20.26 11.22
N ALA A 191 -5.44 19.57 10.15
CA ALA A 191 -5.83 20.18 8.88
C ALA A 191 -7.01 19.41 8.26
N PRO A 192 -8.23 19.49 8.86
CA PRO A 192 -9.39 18.71 8.41
C PRO A 192 -9.98 19.18 7.08
N ALA A 193 -9.66 20.40 6.64
CA ALA A 193 -10.15 20.95 5.39
C ALA A 193 -9.48 20.27 4.18
N ALA A 194 -10.18 20.26 3.05
CA ALA A 194 -9.62 19.82 1.78
C ALA A 194 -8.41 20.69 1.39
N LEU A 195 -7.38 20.05 0.86
CA LEU A 195 -6.18 20.67 0.34
C LEU A 195 -6.17 20.54 -1.18
N GLU A 196 -6.07 21.67 -1.85
CA GLU A 196 -5.87 21.70 -3.29
C GLU A 196 -4.40 21.43 -3.62
N ILE A 197 -4.17 20.41 -4.45
CA ILE A 197 -2.90 20.11 -5.09
C ILE A 197 -2.90 20.83 -6.44
N ARG A 198 -1.95 21.75 -6.64
CA ARG A 198 -1.91 22.56 -7.87
C ARG A 198 -1.18 21.86 -9.00
N SER A 199 -0.10 21.18 -8.65
CA SER A 199 0.70 20.35 -9.55
C SER A 199 1.02 19.02 -8.87
N ALA A 200 1.08 17.95 -9.64
CA ALA A 200 1.46 16.62 -9.19
C ALA A 200 2.77 16.64 -8.39
N SER A 201 3.74 17.44 -8.82
CA SER A 201 5.07 17.58 -8.20
C SER A 201 5.07 18.22 -6.80
N GLU A 202 4.01 18.96 -6.43
CA GLU A 202 3.90 19.66 -5.15
C GLU A 202 3.24 18.81 -4.05
N TYR A 203 2.89 17.56 -4.35
CA TYR A 203 2.05 16.72 -3.50
C TYR A 203 2.60 16.54 -2.08
N GLU A 204 3.83 16.04 -1.94
CA GLU A 204 4.43 15.78 -0.62
C GLU A 204 4.64 17.07 0.17
N GLU A 205 5.15 18.12 -0.48
CA GLU A 205 5.38 19.42 0.16
C GLU A 205 4.06 20.05 0.66
N THR A 206 2.99 19.97 -0.14
CA THR A 206 1.66 20.49 0.24
C THR A 206 1.11 19.73 1.44
N LEU A 207 1.22 18.40 1.44
CA LEU A 207 0.79 17.57 2.55
C LEU A 207 1.59 17.84 3.84
N LEU A 208 2.90 18.04 3.74
CA LEU A 208 3.73 18.33 4.89
C LEU A 208 3.45 19.73 5.46
N SER A 209 3.56 20.76 4.62
CA SER A 209 3.53 22.18 5.04
C SER A 209 2.15 22.66 5.47
N ARG A 210 1.10 22.21 4.78
CA ARG A 210 -0.29 22.66 5.00
C ARG A 210 -1.17 21.57 5.57
N GLY A 211 -0.83 20.31 5.30
CA GLY A 211 -1.63 19.16 5.69
C GLY A 211 -1.23 18.50 6.99
N TRP A 212 -0.06 18.78 7.57
CA TRP A 212 0.46 18.05 8.73
C TRP A 212 0.56 16.54 8.46
N VAL A 213 1.00 16.14 7.26
CA VAL A 213 1.13 14.74 6.88
C VAL A 213 2.52 14.52 6.30
N ILE A 214 3.30 13.64 6.92
CA ILE A 214 4.53 13.11 6.31
C ILE A 214 4.11 11.95 5.41
N ALA A 215 4.04 12.18 4.11
CA ALA A 215 3.46 11.22 3.16
C ALA A 215 4.39 10.02 2.89
N SER A 216 5.69 10.27 2.77
CA SER A 216 6.69 9.21 2.63
C SER A 216 6.76 8.34 3.88
N PHE A 217 6.61 7.02 3.69
CA PHE A 217 6.69 6.06 4.77
C PHE A 217 8.10 6.03 5.37
N GLU A 218 9.14 6.05 4.53
CA GLU A 218 10.54 6.01 4.97
C GLU A 218 10.92 7.28 5.75
N GLN A 219 10.61 8.47 5.22
CA GLN A 219 10.86 9.72 5.94
C GLN A 219 10.15 9.74 7.30
N ARG A 220 8.90 9.25 7.35
CA ARG A 220 8.16 9.15 8.62
C ARG A 220 8.77 8.12 9.56
N ARG A 221 9.22 6.97 9.05
CA ARG A 221 9.88 5.92 9.83
C ARG A 221 11.14 6.43 10.52
N ASP A 222 11.98 7.14 9.78
CA ASP A 222 13.20 7.76 10.31
C ASP A 222 12.86 8.84 11.33
N ARG A 223 11.81 9.63 11.07
CA ARG A 223 11.33 10.62 12.03
C ARG A 223 10.87 9.96 13.33
N VAL A 224 10.11 8.87 13.27
CA VAL A 224 9.66 8.13 14.46
C VAL A 224 10.86 7.59 15.23
N ARG A 225 11.81 6.92 14.56
CA ARG A 225 13.03 6.40 15.19
C ARG A 225 13.78 7.49 15.95
N ASN A 226 14.07 8.61 15.29
CA ASN A 226 14.76 9.74 15.88
C ASN A 226 14.00 10.33 17.09
N LEU A 227 12.68 10.44 17.01
CA LEU A 227 11.85 10.93 18.12
C LEU A 227 11.89 9.98 19.33
N VAL A 228 11.86 8.67 19.09
CA VAL A 228 11.96 7.64 20.14
C VAL A 228 13.35 7.68 20.79
N GLU A 229 14.42 7.71 20.00
CA GLU A 229 15.79 7.76 20.52
C GLU A 229 16.04 9.02 21.36
N GLN A 230 15.61 10.19 20.86
CA GLN A 230 15.72 11.45 21.61
C GLN A 230 14.89 11.44 22.89
N ALA A 231 13.69 10.85 22.86
CA ALA A 231 12.87 10.69 24.06
C ALA A 231 13.52 9.75 25.08
N ALA A 232 14.13 8.66 24.63
CA ALA A 232 14.81 7.70 25.49
C ALA A 232 16.03 8.32 26.17
N THR A 233 16.88 9.03 25.41
CA THR A 233 18.05 9.73 25.96
C THR A 233 17.64 10.75 27.04
N ARG A 234 16.54 11.50 26.83
CA ARG A 234 16.03 12.45 27.83
C ARG A 234 15.56 11.78 29.13
N LEU A 235 15.09 10.54 29.04
CA LEU A 235 14.68 9.73 30.19
C LEU A 235 15.84 8.92 30.80
N GLY A 236 17.08 9.13 30.33
CA GLY A 236 18.25 8.44 30.86
C GLY A 236 18.40 6.98 30.43
N GLY A 237 17.71 6.57 29.35
CA GLY A 237 17.75 5.20 28.85
C GLY A 237 17.90 5.07 27.34
N THR A 238 17.83 3.83 26.88
CA THR A 238 17.82 3.43 25.47
C THR A 238 16.52 2.70 25.16
N ALA A 239 15.88 3.05 24.04
CA ALA A 239 14.64 2.39 23.64
C ALA A 239 14.94 1.08 22.91
N LYS A 240 14.20 0.02 23.24
CA LYS A 240 14.19 -1.20 22.43
C LYS A 240 13.31 -0.99 21.19
N ILE A 241 13.95 -0.65 20.08
CA ILE A 241 13.30 -0.40 18.79
C ILE A 241 13.41 -1.66 17.92
N ASP A 242 12.36 -2.48 17.95
CA ASP A 242 12.17 -3.56 16.99
C ASP A 242 11.66 -2.98 15.65
N ASP A 243 12.19 -3.46 14.52
CA ASP A 243 11.84 -2.92 13.21
C ASP A 243 10.37 -3.16 12.85
N ALA A 244 9.78 -4.31 13.24
CA ALA A 244 8.38 -4.58 12.96
C ALA A 244 7.45 -3.68 13.79
N LEU A 245 7.80 -3.42 15.05
CA LEU A 245 7.09 -2.43 15.87
C LEU A 245 7.23 -1.02 15.29
N LEU A 246 8.43 -0.64 14.86
CA LEU A 246 8.67 0.68 14.26
C LEU A 246 7.83 0.86 12.99
N ASP A 247 7.77 -0.15 12.13
CA ASP A 247 6.95 -0.13 10.91
C ASP A 247 5.46 -0.05 11.26
N GLU A 248 5.00 -0.82 12.24
CA GLU A 248 3.60 -0.81 12.69
C GLU A 248 3.21 0.56 13.27
N VAL A 249 4.05 1.17 14.11
CA VAL A 249 3.84 2.53 14.65
C VAL A 249 3.87 3.58 13.54
N THR A 250 4.82 3.48 12.60
CA THR A 250 4.91 4.38 11.44
C THR A 250 3.67 4.30 10.57
N ALA A 251 3.06 3.12 10.46
CA ALA A 251 1.82 2.88 9.73
C ALA A 251 0.55 3.33 10.46
N LEU A 252 0.63 3.69 11.74
CA LEU A 252 -0.50 4.17 12.56
C LEU A 252 -0.63 5.69 12.60
N VAL A 253 0.40 6.42 12.20
CA VAL A 253 0.45 7.89 12.33
C VAL A 253 0.74 8.57 10.99
N GLU A 254 0.19 9.75 10.79
CA GLU A 254 0.52 10.67 9.70
C GLU A 254 1.53 11.74 10.16
N TYR A 255 1.44 12.16 11.43
CA TYR A 255 2.31 13.16 12.05
C TYR A 255 2.78 12.67 13.44
N PRO A 256 3.98 12.10 13.56
CA PRO A 256 4.44 11.47 14.80
C PRO A 256 4.83 12.50 15.87
N VAL A 257 4.29 12.33 17.07
CA VAL A 257 4.63 13.11 18.28
C VAL A 257 4.96 12.16 19.43
N PRO A 258 6.15 12.24 20.05
CA PRO A 258 6.52 11.33 21.13
C PRO A 258 5.75 11.65 22.42
N VAL A 259 5.32 10.60 23.11
CA VAL A 259 4.65 10.67 24.41
C VAL A 259 5.44 9.79 25.36
N CYS A 260 6.09 10.42 26.34
CA CYS A 260 6.80 9.75 27.41
C CYS A 260 5.83 9.50 28.56
N GLY A 261 5.60 8.24 28.92
CA GLY A 261 4.79 7.88 30.08
C GLY A 261 5.56 7.02 31.06
N GLU A 262 5.02 6.91 32.27
CA GLU A 262 5.55 6.07 33.34
C GLU A 262 4.53 5.04 33.83
N PHE A 263 5.03 4.01 34.50
CA PHE A 263 4.17 3.02 35.16
C PHE A 263 4.69 2.71 36.56
N ASP A 264 3.83 2.11 37.38
CA ASP A 264 4.15 1.73 38.75
C ASP A 264 5.38 0.79 38.79
N PRO A 265 6.50 1.18 39.43
CA PRO A 265 7.69 0.34 39.51
C PRO A 265 7.44 -1.03 40.14
N GLY A 266 6.36 -1.23 40.90
CA GLY A 266 5.96 -2.55 41.40
C GLY A 266 5.73 -3.58 40.29
N PHE A 267 5.45 -3.16 39.06
CA PHE A 267 5.35 -4.09 37.93
C PHE A 267 6.71 -4.67 37.51
N LEU A 268 7.84 -4.06 37.87
CA LEU A 268 9.18 -4.57 37.57
C LEU A 268 9.49 -5.90 38.29
N GLU A 269 8.64 -6.34 39.23
CA GLU A 269 8.68 -7.70 39.78
C GLU A 269 8.29 -8.79 38.75
N LEU A 270 7.58 -8.40 37.68
CA LEU A 270 7.26 -9.29 36.57
C LEU A 270 8.47 -9.47 35.65
N PRO A 271 8.60 -10.62 34.96
CA PRO A 271 9.66 -10.80 33.98
C PRO A 271 9.62 -9.71 32.90
N VAL A 272 10.79 -9.22 32.52
CA VAL A 272 10.96 -8.15 31.53
C VAL A 272 10.25 -8.50 30.22
N GLU A 273 10.31 -9.75 29.79
CA GLU A 273 9.68 -10.23 28.57
C GLU A 273 8.15 -10.08 28.59
N VAL A 274 7.52 -10.24 29.76
CA VAL A 274 6.07 -10.08 29.94
C VAL A 274 5.69 -8.61 29.79
N LEU A 275 6.46 -7.69 30.38
CA LEU A 275 6.22 -6.26 30.28
C LEU A 275 6.48 -5.73 28.87
N VAL A 276 7.60 -6.11 28.27
CA VAL A 276 7.98 -5.72 26.90
C VAL A 276 6.95 -6.23 25.90
N SER A 277 6.59 -7.50 25.92
CA SER A 277 5.56 -8.05 25.01
C SER A 277 4.21 -7.35 25.18
N THR A 278 3.77 -7.09 26.42
CA THR A 278 2.52 -6.36 26.69
C THR A 278 2.55 -4.93 26.11
N MET A 279 3.66 -4.21 26.29
CA MET A 279 3.85 -2.87 25.72
C MET A 279 3.82 -2.88 24.19
N GLN A 280 4.57 -3.79 23.56
CA GLN A 280 4.74 -3.83 22.11
C GLN A 280 3.50 -4.38 21.39
N GLU A 281 2.93 -5.48 21.88
CA GLU A 281 1.84 -6.16 21.19
C GLU A 281 0.50 -5.46 21.40
N ASN A 282 0.19 -5.06 22.64
CA ASN A 282 -1.13 -4.52 22.97
C ASN A 282 -1.22 -3.00 22.80
N GLN A 283 -0.13 -2.27 23.04
CA GLN A 283 -0.15 -0.80 23.08
C GLN A 283 0.76 -0.11 22.07
N LYS A 284 1.65 -0.85 21.39
CA LYS A 284 2.61 -0.29 20.43
C LYS A 284 3.58 0.71 21.06
N TYR A 285 3.98 0.44 22.30
CA TYR A 285 4.93 1.26 23.04
C TYR A 285 6.34 0.69 22.95
N PHE A 286 7.33 1.59 22.98
CA PHE A 286 8.74 1.24 23.08
C PHE A 286 9.15 1.19 24.56
N ALA A 287 9.69 0.04 24.96
CA ALA A 287 10.26 -0.17 26.29
C ALA A 287 11.64 0.50 26.40
N LEU A 288 11.97 1.03 27.59
CA LEU A 288 13.26 1.68 27.84
C LEU A 288 14.12 0.87 28.79
N PHE A 289 15.42 0.82 28.50
CA PHE A 289 16.43 0.15 29.30
C PHE A 289 17.49 1.15 29.74
N ASP A 290 18.02 0.98 30.94
CA ASP A 290 19.14 1.79 31.42
C ASP A 290 20.49 1.34 30.82
N GLY A 291 21.59 1.90 31.33
CA GLY A 291 22.95 1.57 30.88
C GLY A 291 23.44 0.18 31.33
N GLU A 292 22.77 -0.45 32.30
CA GLU A 292 23.07 -1.78 32.82
C GLU A 292 22.23 -2.88 32.14
N GLY A 293 21.23 -2.47 31.36
CA GLY A 293 20.31 -3.35 30.65
C GLY A 293 19.05 -3.70 31.45
N GLU A 294 18.78 -2.99 32.54
CA GLU A 294 17.56 -3.15 33.33
C GLU A 294 16.41 -2.32 32.75
N LEU A 295 15.18 -2.85 32.85
CA LEU A 295 13.99 -2.18 32.35
C LEU A 295 13.62 -0.99 33.24
N LEU A 296 13.54 0.19 32.65
CA LEU A 296 13.07 1.40 33.34
C LEU A 296 11.54 1.40 33.45
N PRO A 297 10.96 2.01 34.50
CA PRO A 297 9.50 2.16 34.66
C PRO A 297 8.90 3.23 33.72
N HIS A 298 9.44 3.33 32.51
CA HIS A 298 9.07 4.30 31.48
C HIS A 298 8.80 3.60 30.15
N PHE A 299 7.95 4.23 29.34
CA PHE A 299 7.69 3.82 27.97
C PHE A 299 7.57 5.05 27.06
N ILE A 300 7.83 4.85 25.78
CA ILE A 300 7.58 5.85 24.74
C ILE A 300 6.46 5.35 23.85
N ALA A 301 5.40 6.13 23.74
CA ALA A 301 4.36 5.98 22.75
C ALA A 301 4.51 7.05 21.66
N ILE A 302 3.90 6.83 20.50
CA ILE A 302 3.84 7.83 19.43
C ILE A 302 2.37 8.21 19.21
N SER A 303 2.06 9.46 19.50
CA SER A 303 0.78 10.09 19.20
C SER A 303 0.75 10.54 17.75
N ASN A 304 -0.42 10.45 17.11
CA ASN A 304 -0.68 11.07 15.81
C ASN A 304 -1.14 12.54 15.93
N ILE A 305 -1.23 13.06 17.15
CA ILE A 305 -1.76 14.39 17.45
C ILE A 305 -0.75 15.17 18.27
N ASP A 306 -0.39 16.36 17.78
CA ASP A 306 0.25 17.42 18.58
C ASP A 306 -0.82 18.09 19.47
N SER A 307 -1.02 17.52 20.65
CA SER A 307 -2.09 17.93 21.57
C SER A 307 -1.75 19.24 22.27
N ARG A 308 -2.74 20.12 22.41
CA ARG A 308 -2.64 21.32 23.27
C ARG A 308 -2.55 20.97 24.77
N LYS A 309 -2.82 19.72 25.14
CA LYS A 309 -2.75 19.20 26.51
C LYS A 309 -1.96 17.89 26.50
N PRO A 310 -0.63 17.92 26.33
CA PRO A 310 0.20 16.71 26.24
C PRO A 310 0.12 15.86 27.52
N GLU A 311 0.03 16.51 28.69
CA GLU A 311 -0.17 15.88 30.01
C GLU A 311 -1.37 14.92 30.05
N GLU A 312 -2.46 15.26 29.36
CA GLU A 312 -3.66 14.40 29.29
C GLU A 312 -3.42 13.17 28.42
N VAL A 313 -2.63 13.33 27.36
CA VAL A 313 -2.26 12.22 26.47
C VAL A 313 -1.36 11.25 27.22
N VAL A 314 -0.37 11.75 27.97
CA VAL A 314 0.49 10.94 28.84
C VAL A 314 -0.36 10.14 29.84
N ARG A 315 -1.16 10.81 30.68
CA ARG A 315 -2.03 10.14 31.66
C ARG A 315 -3.01 9.15 31.04
N GLY A 316 -3.50 9.44 29.83
CA GLY A 316 -4.34 8.53 29.07
C GLY A 316 -3.61 7.21 28.75
N ASN A 317 -2.38 7.28 28.24
CA ASN A 317 -1.57 6.10 27.92
C ASN A 317 -1.19 5.31 29.19
N GLU A 318 -0.80 6.01 30.26
CA GLU A 318 -0.47 5.39 31.57
C GLU A 318 -1.68 4.64 32.17
N ARG A 319 -2.87 5.24 32.08
CA ARG A 319 -4.11 4.61 32.52
C ARG A 319 -4.44 3.35 31.72
N VAL A 320 -4.08 3.29 30.43
CA VAL A 320 -4.37 2.15 29.56
C VAL A 320 -3.38 1.00 29.76
N ILE A 321 -2.09 1.28 30.01
CA ILE A 321 -1.09 0.22 30.21
C ILE A 321 -1.24 -0.48 31.57
N ARG A 322 -1.61 0.26 32.62
CA ARG A 322 -1.74 -0.29 33.98
C ARG A 322 -2.62 -1.55 34.08
N PRO A 323 -3.87 -1.59 33.58
CA PRO A 323 -4.68 -2.81 33.61
C PRO A 323 -4.08 -3.92 32.76
N ARG A 324 -3.34 -3.62 31.68
CA ARG A 324 -2.67 -4.64 30.86
C ARG A 324 -1.55 -5.33 31.62
N PHE A 325 -0.74 -4.59 32.36
CA PHE A 325 0.27 -5.19 33.24
C PHE A 325 -0.34 -5.96 34.41
N ALA A 326 -1.45 -5.47 34.99
CA ALA A 326 -2.17 -6.21 36.02
C ALA A 326 -2.71 -7.55 35.50
N ASP A 327 -3.30 -7.56 34.30
CA ASP A 327 -3.77 -8.79 33.63
C ASP A 327 -2.59 -9.72 33.34
N ALA A 328 -1.50 -9.21 32.76
CA ALA A 328 -0.32 -10.00 32.45
C ALA A 328 0.31 -10.63 33.71
N GLY A 329 0.37 -9.87 34.80
CA GLY A 329 0.83 -10.36 36.10
C GLY A 329 -0.09 -11.43 36.70
N PHE A 330 -1.41 -11.25 36.57
CA PHE A 330 -2.38 -12.26 37.00
C PHE A 330 -2.23 -13.57 36.23
N PHE A 331 -2.14 -13.51 34.89
CA PHE A 331 -1.95 -14.69 34.05
C PHE A 331 -0.61 -15.37 34.36
N PHE A 332 0.47 -14.61 34.47
CA PHE A 332 1.77 -15.15 34.84
C PHE A 332 1.75 -15.86 36.21
N ALA A 333 1.12 -15.25 37.21
CA ALA A 333 0.99 -15.87 38.54
C ALA A 333 0.11 -17.13 38.52
N GLN A 334 -0.95 -17.16 37.71
CA GLN A 334 -1.82 -18.32 37.56
C GLN A 334 -1.09 -19.47 36.84
N ASP A 335 -0.36 -19.14 35.77
CA ASP A 335 0.42 -20.09 34.99
C ASP A 335 1.54 -20.74 35.82
N ARG A 336 2.20 -19.95 36.68
CA ARG A 336 3.19 -20.45 37.64
C ARG A 336 2.63 -21.45 38.66
N LYS A 337 1.34 -21.38 39.01
CA LYS A 337 0.71 -22.35 39.92
C LYS A 337 0.49 -23.71 39.25
N GLN A 338 0.27 -23.73 37.94
CA GLN A 338 0.03 -24.96 37.19
C GLN A 338 1.33 -25.66 36.81
N GLY A 339 2.34 -24.93 36.32
CA GLY A 339 3.61 -25.49 35.86
C GLY A 339 3.56 -26.07 34.44
N LEU A 340 4.70 -26.06 33.76
CA LEU A 340 4.82 -26.39 32.33
C LEU A 340 4.43 -27.85 32.00
N ASP A 341 4.72 -28.79 32.89
CA ASP A 341 4.40 -30.21 32.67
C ASP A 341 2.89 -30.46 32.55
N LEU A 342 2.09 -29.84 33.40
CA LEU A 342 0.63 -29.93 33.34
C LEU A 342 0.07 -29.16 32.15
N MET A 343 0.70 -28.05 31.74
CA MET A 343 0.32 -27.34 30.53
C MET A 343 0.59 -28.14 29.26
N ARG A 344 1.70 -28.89 29.21
CA ARG A 344 2.01 -29.80 28.10
C ARG A 344 0.89 -30.82 27.91
N ILE A 345 0.40 -31.43 28.98
CA ILE A 345 -0.70 -32.41 28.90
C ILE A 345 -1.96 -31.78 28.30
N ARG A 346 -2.25 -30.50 28.55
CA ARG A 346 -3.41 -29.83 27.95
C ARG A 346 -3.32 -29.70 26.43
N LEU A 347 -2.12 -29.76 25.83
CA LEU A 347 -1.95 -29.71 24.38
C LEU A 347 -2.62 -30.90 23.68
N ASP A 348 -2.80 -32.03 24.38
CA ASP A 348 -3.52 -33.20 23.88
C ASP A 348 -5.00 -32.89 23.58
N SER A 349 -5.56 -31.87 24.23
CA SER A 349 -6.95 -31.41 24.01
C SER A 349 -7.09 -30.37 22.89
N VAL A 350 -5.98 -29.82 22.38
CA VAL A 350 -6.00 -28.76 21.36
C VAL A 350 -5.86 -29.38 19.98
N VAL A 351 -6.94 -29.44 19.21
CA VAL A 351 -6.94 -29.99 17.85
C VAL A 351 -5.99 -29.18 16.97
N PHE A 352 -4.98 -29.83 16.39
CA PHE A 352 -4.06 -29.22 15.42
C PHE A 352 -4.60 -29.37 14.00
N GLN A 353 -4.93 -30.60 13.61
CA GLN A 353 -5.62 -30.89 12.35
C GLN A 353 -6.31 -32.26 12.45
N ASP A 354 -7.51 -32.36 11.89
CA ASP A 354 -8.42 -33.51 12.04
C ASP A 354 -7.77 -34.90 11.81
N LYS A 355 -6.89 -35.03 10.82
CA LYS A 355 -6.16 -36.27 10.48
C LYS A 355 -4.78 -36.40 11.15
N LEU A 356 -4.25 -35.32 11.73
CA LEU A 356 -2.93 -35.28 12.35
C LEU A 356 -2.98 -35.21 13.89
N GLY A 357 -4.17 -35.14 14.46
CA GLY A 357 -4.40 -35.15 15.91
C GLY A 357 -4.25 -33.78 16.55
N SER A 358 -3.80 -33.80 17.81
CA SER A 358 -3.67 -32.64 18.68
C SER A 358 -2.32 -31.92 18.53
N LEU A 359 -2.19 -30.75 19.16
CA LEU A 359 -0.90 -30.07 19.33
C LEU A 359 0.06 -30.90 20.19
N GLY A 360 -0.46 -31.67 21.14
CA GLY A 360 0.33 -32.63 21.92
C GLY A 360 0.95 -33.70 21.04
N ASP A 361 0.15 -34.30 20.14
CA ASP A 361 0.63 -35.28 19.16
C ASP A 361 1.69 -34.70 18.24
N LYS A 362 1.52 -33.44 17.80
CA LYS A 362 2.55 -32.73 17.03
C LYS A 362 3.84 -32.56 17.83
N SER A 363 3.74 -32.09 19.07
CA SER A 363 4.91 -31.83 19.91
C SER A 363 5.69 -33.10 20.25
N ASN A 364 5.03 -34.26 20.33
CA ASN A 364 5.71 -35.54 20.57
C ASN A 364 6.37 -36.13 19.30
N ARG A 365 6.00 -35.65 18.11
CA ARG A 365 6.58 -36.08 16.84
C ARG A 365 7.85 -35.31 16.44
N ILE A 366 8.02 -34.09 16.93
CA ILE A 366 9.17 -33.21 16.71
C ILE A 366 10.14 -33.42 17.87
#